data_AF-A0A6G1YZN1-F1
#
_entry.id   AF-A0A6G1YZN1-F1
#
_cell.length_a   1.000
_cell.length_b   1.000
_cell.length_c   1.000
_cell.angle_alpha   90.00
_cell.angle_beta   90.00
_cell.angle_gamma   90.00
#
_symmetry.space_group_name_H-M   'P 1'
#
loop_
_entity.id
_entity.type
_entity.pdbx_description
1 polymer ?
#
loop_
_entity_poly.entity_id
_entity_poly.type
_entity_poly.pdbx_seq_one_letter_code
_entity_poly.pdbx_strand_id
1 'polypeptide(L)' 'MMRRETAARWTSWIVVAVGVFVALYGAGTLVIMPWRYTAIGTAGAPLQILGSVLTIGIGAGVASLGVAGARKKR' A
#
# COMPACT_ATOMS: atom_id res chain seq x y z
N MET A 1 18.21 -25.92 9.66
CA MET A 1 18.46 -24.63 8.98
C MET A 1 17.39 -24.27 7.95
N MET A 2 16.89 -25.21 7.15
CA MET A 2 15.93 -25.00 6.04
C MET A 2 14.63 -24.22 6.38
N ARG A 3 14.06 -24.34 7.59
CA ARG A 3 12.82 -23.62 7.98
C ARG A 3 12.96 -22.10 8.05
N ARG A 4 14.18 -21.57 8.33
CA ARG A 4 14.41 -20.12 8.48
C ARG A 4 14.40 -19.40 7.14
N GLU A 5 14.80 -20.08 6.07
CA GLU A 5 14.80 -19.50 4.73
C GLU A 5 13.40 -19.40 4.15
N THR A 6 12.55 -20.40 4.41
CA THR A 6 11.14 -20.37 4.04
C THR A 6 10.41 -19.25 4.78
N ALA A 7 10.61 -19.13 6.09
CA ALA A 7 9.98 -18.09 6.90
C ALA A 7 10.34 -16.67 6.40
N ALA A 8 11.62 -16.40 6.14
CA ALA A 8 12.05 -15.09 5.64
C ALA A 8 11.50 -14.79 4.24
N ARG A 9 11.34 -15.81 3.38
CA ARG A 9 10.70 -15.64 2.07
C ARG A 9 9.22 -15.31 2.22
N TRP A 10 8.51 -16.01 3.09
CA TRP A 10 7.10 -15.74 3.42
C TRP A 10 6.90 -14.34 3.98
N THR A 11 7.75 -13.88 4.90
CA THR A 11 7.72 -12.50 5.41
C THR A 11 7.86 -11.48 4.28
N SER A 12 8.78 -11.70 3.33
CA SER A 12 8.95 -10.80 2.18
C SER A 12 7.69 -10.72 1.32
N TRP A 13 7.04 -11.86 1.04
CA TRP A 13 5.79 -11.90 0.27
C TRP A 13 4.61 -11.24 1.01
N ILE A 14 4.53 -11.40 2.33
CA ILE A 14 3.53 -10.72 3.16
C ILE A 14 3.71 -9.21 3.07
N VAL A 15 4.95 -8.70 3.14
CA VAL A 15 5.23 -7.27 3.02
C VAL A 15 4.81 -6.74 1.64
N VAL A 16 5.05 -7.50 0.57
CA VAL A 16 4.56 -7.15 -0.78
C VAL A 16 3.03 -7.08 -0.81
N ALA A 17 2.35 -8.11 -0.30
CA ALA A 17 0.89 -8.17 -0.29
C ALA A 17 0.26 -7.01 0.51
N VAL A 18 0.85 -6.66 1.66
CA VAL A 18 0.41 -5.53 2.48
C VAL A 18 0.60 -4.21 1.72
N GLY A 19 1.76 -4.00 1.09
CA GLY A 19 1.99 -2.79 0.30
C GLY A 19 1.01 -2.63 -0.85
N VAL A 20 0.74 -3.71 -1.59
CA VAL A 20 -0.25 -3.73 -2.67
C VAL A 20 -1.66 -3.45 -2.15
N PHE A 21 -2.05 -4.06 -1.03
CA PHE A 21 -3.35 -3.82 -0.41
C PHE A 21 -3.52 -2.34 -0.02
N VAL A 22 -2.53 -1.74 0.62
CA VAL A 22 -2.55 -0.33 1.02
C VAL A 22 -2.67 0.58 -0.21
N ALA A 23 -1.93 0.29 -1.28
CA ALA A 23 -2.02 1.06 -2.52
C ALA A 23 -3.41 0.95 -3.17
N LEU A 24 -3.96 -0.27 -3.26
CA LEU A 24 -5.30 -0.51 -3.80
C LEU A 24 -6.38 0.12 -2.92
N TYR A 25 -6.22 0.14 -1.60
CA TYR A 25 -7.16 0.79 -0.69
C TYR A 25 -7.19 2.31 -0.90
N GLY A 26 -6.03 2.94 -1.09
CA GLY A 26 -5.94 4.36 -1.44
C GLY A 26 -6.63 4.67 -2.78
N ALA A 27 -6.38 3.85 -3.81
CA ALA A 27 -7.03 3.98 -5.11
C ALA A 27 -8.55 3.72 -5.04
N GLY A 28 -8.98 2.72 -4.29
CA GLY A 28 -10.38 2.38 -4.07
C GLY A 28 -11.14 3.47 -3.32
N THR A 29 -10.52 4.08 -2.31
CA THR A 29 -11.05 5.30 -1.67
C THR A 29 -11.28 6.41 -2.70
N LEU A 30 -10.37 6.56 -3.66
CA LEU A 30 -10.46 7.61 -4.67
C LEU A 30 -11.60 7.39 -5.68
N VAL A 31 -11.80 6.13 -6.08
CA VAL A 31 -12.69 5.78 -7.21
C VAL A 31 -14.08 5.36 -6.73
N ILE A 32 -14.19 4.64 -5.61
CA ILE A 32 -15.43 3.96 -5.20
C ILE A 32 -16.33 4.88 -4.38
N MET A 33 -15.78 5.91 -3.72
CA MET A 33 -16.51 6.73 -2.75
C MET A 33 -16.58 8.22 -3.14
N PRO A 34 -17.13 8.57 -4.31
CA PRO A 34 -17.22 9.97 -4.75
C PRO A 34 -18.07 10.84 -3.82
N TRP A 35 -19.06 10.26 -3.12
CA TRP A 35 -19.91 10.98 -2.15
C TRP A 35 -19.16 11.48 -0.91
N ARG A 36 -17.94 10.98 -0.63
CA ARG A 36 -17.13 11.46 0.50
C ARG A 36 -16.55 12.85 0.23
N TYR A 37 -16.28 13.19 -1.02
CA TYR A 37 -15.79 14.50 -1.40
C TYR A 37 -16.85 15.58 -1.24
N THR A 38 -18.12 15.23 -1.47
CA THR A 38 -19.26 16.15 -1.30
C THR A 38 -19.66 16.34 0.16
N ALA A 39 -19.42 15.34 1.03
CA ALA A 39 -19.80 15.37 2.45
C ALA A 39 -18.87 16.22 3.35
N ILE A 40 -17.60 16.40 2.95
CA ILE A 40 -16.59 17.13 3.77
C ILE A 40 -16.47 18.61 3.33
N GLY A 41 -17.19 19.01 2.27
CA GLY A 41 -17.12 20.35 1.69
C GLY A 41 -15.87 20.57 0.83
N THR A 42 -15.90 21.64 0.02
CA THR A 42 -14.88 21.95 -0.99
C THR A 42 -13.45 22.09 -0.44
N ALA A 43 -13.30 22.45 0.83
CA ALA A 43 -12.00 22.57 1.50
C ALA A 43 -11.40 21.22 1.97
N GLY A 44 -12.22 20.20 2.19
CA GLY A 44 -11.76 18.89 2.70
C GLY A 44 -11.39 17.88 1.61
N ALA A 45 -11.96 18.03 0.41
CA ALA A 45 -11.66 17.17 -0.73
C ALA A 45 -10.15 17.17 -1.13
N PRO A 46 -9.44 18.31 -1.18
CA PRO A 46 -8.01 18.33 -1.52
C PRO A 46 -7.15 17.56 -0.52
N LEU A 47 -7.41 17.69 0.79
CA LEU A 47 -6.70 16.94 1.83
C LEU A 47 -6.93 15.43 1.70
N GLN A 48 -8.14 15.02 1.35
CA GLN A 48 -8.47 13.60 1.19
C GLN A 48 -7.83 12.99 -0.07
N ILE A 49 -7.75 13.76 -1.15
CA ILE A 49 -6.99 13.38 -2.36
C ILE A 49 -5.51 13.26 -2.01
N LEU A 50 -4.94 14.25 -1.33
CA LEU A 50 -3.53 14.23 -0.92
C LEU A 50 -3.22 13.02 -0.02
N GLY A 51 -4.08 12.75 0.97
CA GLY A 51 -3.96 11.57 1.84
C GLY A 51 -4.05 10.25 1.08
N SER A 52 -4.91 10.16 0.08
CA SER A 52 -5.04 8.97 -0.77
C SER A 52 -3.80 8.76 -1.64
N VAL A 53 -3.25 9.83 -2.23
CA VAL A 53 -1.99 9.80 -2.99
C VAL A 53 -0.83 9.37 -2.10
N LEU A 54 -0.73 9.91 -0.89
CA LEU A 54 0.27 9.49 0.11
C LEU A 54 0.12 8.01 0.47
N THR A 55 -1.12 7.53 0.63
CA THR A 55 -1.41 6.12 0.93
C THR A 55 -0.93 5.22 -0.21
N ILE A 56 -1.16 5.61 -1.47
CA ILE A 56 -0.64 4.89 -2.65
C ILE A 56 0.90 4.87 -2.62
N GLY A 57 1.53 6.01 -2.35
CA GLY A 57 3.00 6.11 -2.25
C GLY A 57 3.59 5.22 -1.15
N ILE A 58 2.97 5.20 0.03
CA ILE A 58 3.37 4.33 1.15
C ILE A 58 3.20 2.86 0.77
N GLY A 59 2.05 2.49 0.19
CA GLY A 59 1.81 1.12 -0.26
C GLY A 59 2.84 0.65 -1.29
N ALA A 60 3.16 1.49 -2.29
CA ALA A 60 4.19 1.21 -3.28
C ALA A 60 5.59 1.09 -2.65
N GLY A 61 5.93 1.97 -1.70
CA GLY A 61 7.19 1.93 -0.98
C GLY A 61 7.35 0.63 -0.16
N VAL A 62 6.33 0.25 0.59
CA VAL A 62 6.30 -1.00 1.37
C VAL A 62 6.42 -2.21 0.46
N ALA A 63 5.69 -2.24 -0.67
CA ALA A 63 5.79 -3.31 -1.64
C ALA A 63 7.21 -3.41 -2.25
N SER A 64 7.82 -2.27 -2.56
CA SER A 64 9.20 -2.21 -3.08
C SER A 64 10.23 -2.77 -2.10
N LEU A 65 10.09 -2.50 -0.79
CA LEU A 65 10.93 -3.08 0.25
C LEU A 65 10.79 -4.60 0.33
N GLY A 66 9.57 -5.12 0.21
CA GLY A 66 9.31 -6.56 0.16
C GLY A 66 9.93 -7.24 -1.07
N VAL A 67 9.90 -6.57 -2.23
CA VAL A 67 10.52 -7.06 -3.48
C VAL A 67 12.05 -7.02 -3.39
N ALA A 68 12.63 -5.94 -2.86
CA ALA A 68 14.08 -5.83 -2.68
C ALA A 68 14.62 -6.88 -1.71
N GLY A 69 13.90 -7.13 -0.61
CA GLY A 69 14.21 -8.21 0.34
C GLY A 69 14.15 -9.60 -0.28
N ALA A 70 13.17 -9.84 -1.16
CA ALA A 70 13.05 -11.11 -1.88
C ALA A 70 14.18 -11.29 -2.92
N ARG A 71 14.59 -10.20 -3.60
CA ARG A 71 15.62 -10.21 -4.64
C ARG A 71 17.03 -10.41 -4.08
N LYS A 72 17.34 -9.87 -2.89
CA LYS A 72 18.65 -10.02 -2.23
C LYS A 72 18.92 -11.42 -1.67
N LYS A 73 17.88 -12.26 -1.60
CA LYS A 73 17.93 -13.63 -1.07
C LYS A 73 18.00 -14.73 -2.15
N ARG A 74 17.95 -14.34 -3.42
CA ARG A 74 18.03 -15.21 -4.59
C ARG A 74 19.46 -15.22 -5.11
#